data_AF-A0A2W5C0U4-F1
#
_entry.id   AF-A0A2W5C0U4-F1
#
_cell.length_a   1.000
_cell.length_b   1.000
_cell.length_c   1.000
_cell.angle_alpha   90.00
_cell.angle_beta   90.00
_cell.angle_gamma   90.00
#
_symmetry.space_group_name_H-M   'P 1'
#
loop_
_entity.id
_entity.type
_entity.pdbx_description
1 polymer ?
#
loop_
_entity_poly.entity_id
_entity_poly.type
_entity_poly.pdbx_seq_one_letter_code
_entity_poly.pdbx_strand_id
1 'polypeptide(L)'
;MLRLIKRSKRSKPAFDPATVPPDQMSGLTLRILAVNIIAIMILGLGILYLGQYTDSLVQGELAGLRSEAQLFSGAISEGAVRPVYQISPVPFESPQEIDAIKPELARRMVRRLGEIGSSRIRLYSIDGTVLADSHQLANSGMGDVEMEKLMPVPPKVTFDSLFAQSATRFLDLIPMKTKLPQFPDGDITNIYTFPNTQTALTGNVQASAWENKDSRIVLTVAAPIQRAGQVMGVVLLLRDGTELEKSIAEVRVDVFRVFLGSLGITVMLSIYLSGLISRPLQRLAFAAEAVRTGKGRYVEIPDMSHRNDEIGDLSVAL
;
A
#
# COMPACT_ATOMS: atom_id res chain seq x y z
N MET A 1 -71.21 -29.38 -57.41
CA MET A 1 -70.12 -28.44 -57.73
C MET A 1 -69.14 -28.40 -56.56
N LEU A 2 -68.04 -29.16 -56.62
CA LEU A 2 -66.93 -29.07 -55.67
C LEU A 2 -65.95 -27.97 -56.13
N ARG A 3 -65.56 -27.05 -55.24
CA ARG A 3 -64.48 -26.08 -55.48
C ARG A 3 -63.28 -26.45 -54.61
N LEU A 4 -62.22 -26.93 -55.26
CA LEU A 4 -60.90 -27.19 -54.67
C LEU A 4 -60.26 -25.86 -54.21
N ILE A 5 -59.91 -25.77 -52.93
CA ILE A 5 -59.03 -24.72 -52.40
C ILE A 5 -57.59 -25.26 -52.42
N LYS A 6 -56.76 -24.68 -53.29
CA LYS A 6 -55.35 -25.03 -53.47
C LYS A 6 -54.52 -24.38 -52.35
N ARG A 7 -54.03 -25.18 -51.41
CA ARG A 7 -53.10 -24.75 -50.35
C ARG A 7 -51.73 -24.42 -50.97
N SER A 8 -51.34 -23.15 -50.94
CA SER A 8 -50.01 -22.67 -51.33
C SER A 8 -48.98 -23.09 -50.27
N LYS A 9 -48.04 -23.96 -50.64
CA LYS A 9 -46.84 -24.27 -49.85
C LYS A 9 -45.88 -23.09 -49.96
N ARG A 10 -45.77 -22.26 -48.92
CA ARG A 10 -44.63 -21.34 -48.76
C ARG A 10 -43.37 -22.18 -48.50
N SER A 11 -42.41 -22.10 -49.41
CA SER A 11 -41.06 -22.65 -49.22
C SER A 11 -40.33 -21.84 -48.14
N LYS A 12 -39.80 -22.50 -47.11
CA LYS A 12 -38.88 -21.89 -46.15
C LYS A 12 -37.59 -21.48 -46.90
N PRO A 13 -37.04 -20.28 -46.67
CA PRO A 13 -35.74 -19.92 -47.22
C PRO A 13 -34.64 -20.85 -46.65
N ALA A 14 -33.67 -21.21 -47.49
CA ALA A 14 -32.51 -21.98 -47.09
C ALA A 14 -31.60 -21.12 -46.21
N PHE A 15 -31.10 -21.70 -45.12
CA PHE A 15 -30.15 -21.05 -44.21
C PHE A 15 -28.83 -20.79 -44.97
N ASP A 16 -28.48 -19.51 -45.14
CA ASP A 16 -27.21 -19.08 -45.72
C ASP A 16 -26.19 -18.82 -44.59
N PRO A 17 -25.13 -19.64 -44.44
CA PRO A 17 -24.12 -19.46 -43.41
C PRO A 17 -23.32 -18.15 -43.56
N ALA A 18 -23.42 -17.45 -44.70
CA ALA A 18 -22.68 -16.22 -44.97
C ALA A 18 -23.31 -14.94 -44.37
N THR A 19 -24.53 -14.99 -43.81
CA THR A 19 -25.21 -13.82 -43.22
C THR A 19 -25.15 -13.77 -41.70
N VAL A 20 -24.32 -14.60 -41.06
CA VAL A 20 -24.15 -14.57 -39.60
C VAL A 20 -23.31 -13.33 -39.24
N PRO A 21 -23.89 -12.30 -38.56
CA PRO A 21 -23.11 -11.14 -38.12
C PRO A 21 -22.00 -11.60 -37.16
N PRO A 22 -20.86 -10.88 -37.11
CA PRO A 22 -19.75 -11.24 -36.23
C PRO A 22 -20.25 -11.31 -34.78
N ASP A 23 -19.82 -12.36 -34.09
CA ASP A 23 -20.22 -12.79 -32.73
C ASP A 23 -20.32 -11.61 -31.75
N GLN A 24 -21.49 -10.96 -31.70
CA GLN A 24 -21.79 -9.93 -30.71
C GLN A 24 -22.06 -10.68 -29.41
N MET A 25 -21.27 -10.40 -28.38
CA MET A 25 -21.39 -11.06 -27.08
C MET A 25 -22.85 -11.08 -26.65
N SER A 26 -23.41 -12.28 -26.49
CA SER A 26 -24.78 -12.47 -26.00
C SER A 26 -24.97 -11.69 -24.69
N GLY A 27 -26.08 -10.96 -24.57
CA GLY A 27 -26.54 -10.30 -23.36
C GLY A 27 -26.60 -11.23 -22.14
N LEU A 28 -26.78 -12.55 -22.32
CA LEU A 28 -26.59 -13.54 -21.26
C LEU A 28 -25.14 -13.58 -20.76
N THR A 29 -24.17 -13.68 -21.68
CA THR A 29 -22.74 -13.64 -21.37
C THR A 29 -22.36 -12.32 -20.72
N LEU A 30 -22.91 -11.20 -21.21
CA LEU A 30 -22.68 -9.86 -20.66
C LEU A 30 -23.21 -9.73 -19.23
N ARG A 31 -24.40 -10.28 -18.93
CA ARG A 31 -24.99 -10.27 -17.57
C ARG A 31 -24.14 -11.08 -16.59
N ILE A 32 -23.65 -12.25 -17.00
CA ILE A 32 -22.79 -13.10 -16.15
C ILE A 32 -21.43 -12.42 -15.93
N LEU A 33 -20.83 -11.86 -16.99
CA LEU A 33 -19.55 -11.18 -16.91
C LEU A 33 -19.64 -9.90 -16.04
N ALA A 34 -20.72 -9.13 -16.18
CA ALA A 34 -20.93 -7.89 -15.44
C ALA A 34 -20.90 -8.11 -13.92
N VAL A 35 -21.53 -9.18 -13.43
CA VAL A 35 -21.52 -9.53 -12.01
C VAL A 35 -20.11 -9.86 -11.52
N ASN A 36 -19.35 -10.67 -12.27
CA ASN A 36 -18.00 -11.06 -11.88
C ASN A 36 -16.99 -9.89 -11.94
N ILE A 37 -17.19 -8.93 -12.84
CA ILE A 37 -16.35 -7.72 -12.92
C ILE A 37 -16.42 -6.90 -11.63
N ILE A 38 -17.54 -6.92 -10.90
CA ILE A 38 -17.69 -6.13 -9.65
C ILE A 38 -16.64 -6.53 -8.62
N ALA A 39 -16.44 -7.83 -8.38
CA ALA A 39 -15.43 -8.31 -7.44
C ALA A 39 -14.01 -7.89 -7.84
N ILE A 40 -13.70 -7.94 -9.14
CA ILE A 40 -12.41 -7.53 -9.68
C ILE A 40 -12.21 -6.01 -9.51
N MET A 41 -13.24 -5.23 -9.81
CA MET A 41 -13.21 -3.77 -9.64
C MET A 41 -13.00 -3.36 -8.18
N ILE A 42 -13.70 -4.00 -7.25
CA ILE A 42 -13.54 -3.74 -5.81
C ILE A 42 -12.12 -4.08 -5.36
N LEU A 43 -11.57 -5.21 -5.81
CA LEU A 43 -10.18 -5.57 -5.52
C LEU A 43 -9.21 -4.52 -6.09
N GLY A 44 -9.37 -4.13 -7.36
CA GLY A 44 -8.54 -3.12 -8.00
C GLY A 44 -8.59 -1.77 -7.27
N LEU A 45 -9.78 -1.31 -6.89
CA LEU A 45 -9.95 -0.08 -6.13
C LEU A 45 -9.34 -0.17 -4.72
N GLY A 46 -9.53 -1.31 -4.03
CA GLY A 46 -8.91 -1.55 -2.72
C GLY A 46 -7.38 -1.54 -2.79
N ILE A 47 -6.82 -2.07 -3.87
CA ILE A 47 -5.37 -2.06 -4.12
C ILE A 47 -4.86 -0.64 -4.33
N LEU A 48 -5.54 0.15 -5.17
CA LEU A 48 -5.19 1.55 -5.43
C LEU A 48 -5.28 2.40 -4.14
N TYR A 49 -6.34 2.18 -3.35
CA TYR A 49 -6.51 2.84 -2.06
C TYR A 49 -5.35 2.52 -1.10
N LEU A 50 -4.90 1.26 -1.04
CA LEU A 50 -3.80 0.88 -0.16
C LEU A 50 -2.49 1.60 -0.52
N GLY A 51 -2.19 1.73 -1.82
CA GLY A 51 -1.01 2.48 -2.30
C GLY A 51 -1.06 3.94 -1.85
N GLN A 52 -2.19 4.62 -2.10
CA GLN A 52 -2.39 6.01 -1.69
C GLN A 52 -2.33 6.20 -0.18
N TYR A 53 -2.89 5.26 0.58
CA TYR A 53 -2.86 5.28 2.04
C TYR A 53 -1.43 5.15 2.57
N THR A 54 -0.65 4.21 2.01
CA THR A 54 0.76 4.00 2.38
C THR A 54 1.58 5.27 2.12
N ASP A 55 1.46 5.87 0.94
CA ASP A 55 2.19 7.09 0.59
C ASP A 55 1.81 8.27 1.50
N SER A 56 0.52 8.45 1.76
CA SER A 56 0.02 9.53 2.63
C SER A 56 0.54 9.38 4.06
N LEU A 57 0.58 8.14 4.56
CA LEU A 57 1.04 7.86 5.92
C LEU A 57 2.56 8.08 6.04
N VAL A 58 3.35 7.62 5.06
CA VAL A 58 4.80 7.90 5.00
C VAL A 58 5.06 9.40 4.95
N GLN A 59 4.36 10.14 4.10
CA GLN A 59 4.54 11.59 3.99
C GLN A 59 4.14 12.33 5.27
N GLY A 60 3.03 11.93 5.91
CA GLY A 60 2.60 12.48 7.18
C GLY A 60 3.64 12.27 8.29
N GLU A 61 4.18 11.05 8.38
CA GLU A 61 5.22 10.72 9.35
C GLU A 61 6.51 11.52 9.09
N LEU A 62 6.94 11.63 7.83
CA LEU A 62 8.08 12.48 7.45
C LEU A 62 7.85 13.96 7.76
N ALA A 63 6.63 14.47 7.61
CA ALA A 63 6.30 15.87 7.95
C ALA A 63 6.35 16.11 9.47
N GLY A 64 5.86 15.14 10.25
CA GLY A 64 5.98 15.15 11.72
C GLY A 64 7.45 15.15 12.16
N LEU A 65 8.25 14.22 11.63
CA LEU A 65 9.68 14.14 11.94
C LEU A 65 10.47 15.37 11.49
N ARG A 66 10.09 16.04 10.38
CA ARG A 66 10.67 17.34 9.99
C ARG A 66 10.44 18.41 11.05
N SER A 67 9.22 18.50 11.55
CA SER A 67 8.86 19.45 12.60
C SER A 67 9.62 19.15 13.91
N GLU A 68 9.71 17.87 14.28
CA GLU A 68 10.48 17.41 15.44
C GLU A 68 11.98 17.76 15.30
N ALA A 69 12.57 17.46 14.15
CA ALA A 69 13.98 17.78 13.87
C ALA A 69 14.26 19.28 13.93
N GLN A 70 13.34 20.12 13.42
CA GLN A 70 13.44 21.58 13.50
C GLN A 70 13.40 22.08 14.95
N LEU A 71 12.48 21.55 15.76
CA LEU A 71 12.38 21.91 17.18
C LEU A 71 13.64 21.51 17.95
N PHE A 72 14.15 20.30 17.72
CA PHE A 72 15.37 19.82 18.38
C PHE A 72 16.60 20.60 17.91
N SER A 73 16.67 20.90 16.61
CA SER A 73 17.70 21.77 16.03
C SER A 73 17.71 23.14 16.72
N GLY A 74 16.55 23.80 16.84
CA GLY A 74 16.43 25.10 17.48
C GLY A 74 16.81 25.05 18.96
N ALA A 75 16.30 24.05 19.70
CA ALA A 75 16.61 23.87 21.11
C ALA A 75 18.11 23.61 21.35
N ILE A 76 18.74 22.79 20.51
CA ILE A 76 20.18 22.50 20.60
C ILE A 76 21.01 23.74 20.23
N SER A 77 20.60 24.47 19.19
CA SER A 77 21.23 25.72 18.76
C SER A 77 21.21 26.77 19.88
N GLU A 78 20.10 26.88 20.61
CA GLU A 78 19.97 27.82 21.73
C GLU A 78 20.72 27.31 22.98
N GLY A 79 20.63 26.02 23.29
CA GLY A 79 21.13 25.46 24.54
C GLY A 79 22.60 25.06 24.57
N ALA A 80 23.18 24.63 23.44
CA ALA A 80 24.54 24.04 23.38
C ALA A 80 25.55 24.91 22.64
N VAL A 81 25.11 25.78 21.74
CA VAL A 81 26.03 26.68 21.05
C VAL A 81 26.43 27.79 22.02
N ARG A 82 27.73 27.99 22.22
CA ARG A 82 28.25 29.04 23.11
C ARG A 82 29.50 29.63 22.45
N PRO A 83 29.83 30.90 22.74
CA PRO A 83 31.10 31.44 22.34
C PRO A 83 32.25 30.66 22.98
N VAL A 84 33.28 30.40 22.18
CA VAL A 84 34.54 29.76 22.54
C VAL A 84 35.66 30.59 21.95
N TYR A 85 36.71 30.80 22.73
CA TYR A 85 37.89 31.53 22.29
C TYR A 85 38.84 30.57 21.56
N GLN A 86 38.98 30.74 20.25
CA GLN A 86 39.95 30.02 19.46
C GLN A 86 41.27 30.79 19.46
N ILE A 87 42.34 30.12 19.87
CA ILE A 87 43.69 30.67 19.86
C ILE A 87 44.09 30.87 18.39
N SER A 88 44.51 32.07 18.01
CA SER A 88 44.99 32.32 16.65
C SER A 88 46.29 31.54 16.40
N PRO A 89 46.45 30.88 15.23
CA PRO A 89 47.73 30.31 14.81
C PRO A 89 48.81 31.38 14.60
N VAL A 90 48.42 32.64 14.46
CA VAL A 90 49.32 33.77 14.23
C VAL A 90 49.82 34.31 15.59
N PRO A 91 51.15 34.35 15.82
CA PRO A 91 51.71 34.92 17.04
C PRO A 91 51.26 36.38 17.23
N PHE A 92 50.96 36.77 18.47
CA PHE A 92 50.55 38.12 18.88
C PHE A 92 49.15 38.59 18.40
N GLU A 93 48.35 37.74 17.78
CA GLU A 93 46.96 38.04 17.46
C GLU A 93 46.04 37.72 18.65
N SER A 94 45.00 38.55 18.84
CA SER A 94 44.01 38.34 19.90
C SER A 94 43.19 37.06 19.62
N PRO A 95 42.85 36.25 20.63
CA PRO A 95 41.96 35.10 20.45
C PRO A 95 40.64 35.53 19.80
N GLN A 96 40.20 34.78 18.79
CA GLN A 96 38.92 35.04 18.13
C GLN A 96 37.79 34.35 18.91
N GLU A 97 36.71 35.09 19.15
CA GLU A 97 35.48 34.52 19.72
C GLU A 97 34.66 33.91 18.59
N ILE A 98 34.54 32.58 18.58
CA ILE A 98 33.72 31.85 17.63
C ILE A 98 32.60 31.14 18.37
N ASP A 99 31.42 31.09 17.77
CA ASP A 99 30.40 30.18 18.28
C ASP A 99 30.82 28.73 18.01
N ALA A 100 30.58 27.84 18.97
CA ALA A 100 30.81 26.41 18.79
C ALA A 100 29.82 25.61 19.64
N ILE A 101 29.50 24.40 19.18
CA ILE A 101 28.67 23.46 19.94
C ILE A 101 29.51 22.90 21.09
N LYS A 102 29.12 23.18 22.34
CA LYS A 102 29.78 22.59 23.52
C LYS A 102 29.31 21.14 23.71
N PRO A 103 30.20 20.12 23.62
CA PRO A 103 29.81 18.71 23.65
C PRO A 103 29.06 18.32 24.93
N GLU A 104 29.41 18.89 26.08
CA GLU A 104 28.79 18.54 27.37
C GLU A 104 27.33 19.01 27.45
N LEU A 105 27.04 20.19 26.93
CA LEU A 105 25.68 20.74 26.85
C LEU A 105 24.86 19.95 25.82
N ALA A 106 25.44 19.70 24.65
CA ALA A 106 24.83 18.94 23.59
C ALA A 106 24.44 17.52 24.03
N ARG A 107 25.36 16.78 24.67
CA ARG A 107 25.08 15.42 25.17
C ARG A 107 23.96 15.39 26.20
N ARG A 108 23.90 16.37 27.11
CA ARG A 108 22.80 16.47 28.09
C ARG A 108 21.45 16.68 27.41
N MET A 109 21.38 17.55 26.41
CA MET A 109 20.15 17.80 25.66
C MET A 109 19.76 16.60 24.81
N VAL A 110 20.68 16.03 24.03
CA VAL A 110 20.43 14.86 23.19
C VAL A 110 19.93 13.67 24.01
N ARG A 111 20.50 13.43 25.19
CA ARG A 111 19.99 12.40 26.11
C ARG A 111 18.55 12.70 26.54
N ARG A 112 18.27 13.92 27.00
CA ARG A 112 16.91 14.30 27.44
C ARG A 112 15.87 14.26 26.33
N LEU A 113 16.22 14.73 25.14
CA LEU A 113 15.35 14.68 23.97
C LEU A 113 15.11 13.24 23.52
N GLY A 114 16.14 12.39 23.56
CA GLY A 114 16.03 10.97 23.23
C GLY A 114 15.29 10.12 24.27
N GLU A 115 15.18 10.57 25.53
CA GLU A 115 14.33 9.94 26.55
C GLU A 115 12.84 10.23 26.30
N ILE A 116 12.52 11.37 25.69
CA ILE A 116 11.14 11.82 25.45
C ILE A 116 10.64 11.33 24.09
N GLY A 117 11.51 11.33 23.08
CA GLY A 117 11.19 10.92 21.71
C GLY A 117 11.37 9.42 21.46
N SER A 118 10.69 8.90 20.45
CA SER A 118 10.89 7.53 19.93
C SER A 118 11.96 7.45 18.85
N SER A 119 12.62 8.57 18.55
CA SER A 119 13.66 8.69 17.53
C SER A 119 15.06 8.60 18.15
N ARG A 120 15.96 7.84 17.53
CA ARG A 120 17.39 7.91 17.82
C ARG A 120 17.92 9.24 17.30
N ILE A 121 18.56 10.01 18.19
CA ILE A 121 19.10 11.32 17.90
C ILE A 121 20.62 11.20 17.83
N ARG A 122 21.20 11.64 16.73
CA ARG A 122 22.63 11.77 16.58
C ARG A 122 22.99 13.19 16.21
N LEU A 123 24.00 13.73 16.88
CA LEU A 123 24.49 15.07 16.65
C LEU A 123 25.91 15.01 16.10
N TYR A 124 26.10 15.66 14.97
CA TYR A 124 27.40 15.83 14.33
C TYR A 124 27.85 17.28 14.41
N SER A 125 29.15 17.47 14.56
CA SER A 125 29.82 18.73 14.29
C SER A 125 30.00 18.92 12.78
N ILE A 126 30.29 20.15 12.35
CA ILE A 126 30.54 20.50 10.95
C ILE A 126 31.76 19.77 10.34
N ASP A 127 32.72 19.35 11.17
CA ASP A 127 33.88 18.54 10.76
C ASP A 127 33.55 17.04 10.61
N GLY A 128 32.30 16.65 10.86
CA GLY A 128 31.83 15.27 10.77
C GLY A 128 32.06 14.44 12.05
N THR A 129 32.63 15.04 13.11
CA THR A 129 32.77 14.34 14.39
C THR A 129 31.41 14.14 15.06
N VAL A 130 31.20 12.98 15.68
CA VAL A 130 29.97 12.69 16.44
C VAL A 130 30.09 13.33 17.82
N LEU A 131 29.27 14.33 18.10
CA LEU A 131 29.26 15.04 19.38
C LEU A 131 28.41 14.32 20.44
N ALA A 132 27.30 13.72 20.00
CA ALA A 132 26.37 13.00 20.88
C ALA A 132 25.53 11.96 20.11
N ASP A 133 25.13 10.89 20.80
CA ASP A 133 24.19 9.86 20.30
C ASP A 133 23.27 9.42 21.44
N SER A 134 21.97 9.62 21.28
CA SER A 134 20.98 9.32 22.32
C SER A 134 20.98 7.85 22.72
N HIS A 135 21.23 6.92 21.79
CA HIS A 135 21.22 5.48 22.08
C HIS A 135 22.40 5.07 22.98
N GLN A 136 23.60 5.60 22.72
CA GLN A 136 24.76 5.35 23.58
C GLN A 136 24.61 6.04 24.94
N LEU A 137 24.05 7.25 24.95
CA LEU A 137 23.84 8.06 26.16
C LEU A 137 22.74 7.52 27.08
N ALA A 138 21.71 6.89 26.53
CA ALA A 138 20.67 6.17 27.30
C ALA A 138 21.25 4.95 28.01
N ASN A 139 22.13 4.21 27.32
CA ASN A 139 22.78 3.00 27.86
C ASN A 139 23.96 3.31 28.79
N SER A 140 24.41 4.57 28.88
CA SER A 140 25.52 4.96 29.77
C SER A 140 25.14 5.05 31.25
N GLY A 141 23.83 4.98 31.60
CA GLY A 141 23.32 5.01 32.97
C GLY A 141 22.95 3.64 33.56
N MET A 142 22.74 2.63 32.71
CA MET A 142 22.50 1.24 33.07
C MET A 142 23.42 0.40 32.19
N GLY A 143 24.46 -0.20 32.79
CA GLY A 143 25.51 -0.93 32.07
C GLY A 143 24.94 -1.85 30.99
N ASP A 144 25.46 -1.67 29.77
CA ASP A 144 25.35 -2.51 28.57
C ASP A 144 24.24 -3.58 28.62
N VAL A 145 22.98 -3.16 28.71
CA VAL A 145 21.86 -4.05 28.43
C VAL A 145 21.64 -3.97 26.93
N GLU A 146 22.43 -4.77 26.23
CA GLU A 146 22.05 -5.31 24.93
C GLU A 146 20.64 -5.90 25.14
N MET A 147 19.61 -5.16 24.72
CA MET A 147 18.24 -5.67 24.72
C MET A 147 18.24 -6.80 23.71
N GLU A 148 18.59 -8.00 24.18
CA GLU A 148 18.35 -9.23 23.48
C GLU A 148 16.87 -9.21 23.12
N LYS A 149 16.60 -9.01 21.83
CA LYS A 149 15.27 -8.96 21.26
C LYS A 149 14.62 -10.27 21.63
N LEU A 150 13.83 -10.25 22.71
CA LEU A 150 13.06 -11.40 23.18
C LEU A 150 12.43 -12.04 21.94
N MET A 151 12.72 -13.33 21.74
CA MET A 151 12.08 -14.08 20.67
C MET A 151 10.59 -13.80 20.74
N PRO A 152 9.95 -13.34 19.64
CA PRO A 152 8.53 -13.06 19.66
C PRO A 152 7.83 -14.28 20.24
N VAL A 153 7.09 -14.11 21.34
CA VAL A 153 6.28 -15.19 21.88
C VAL A 153 5.47 -15.72 20.71
N PRO A 154 5.59 -17.01 20.34
CA PRO A 154 4.93 -17.51 19.15
C PRO A 154 3.44 -17.17 19.29
N PRO A 155 2.89 -16.37 18.36
CA PRO A 155 1.54 -15.89 18.50
C PRO A 155 0.62 -17.11 18.61
N LYS A 156 -0.26 -17.13 19.62
CA LYS A 156 -1.26 -18.19 19.73
C LYS A 156 -2.02 -18.26 18.41
N VAL A 157 -1.96 -19.41 17.75
CA VAL A 157 -2.61 -19.61 16.45
C VAL A 157 -4.11 -19.46 16.67
N THR A 158 -4.65 -18.36 16.17
CA THR A 158 -6.06 -17.99 16.26
C THR A 158 -6.54 -17.79 14.84
N PHE A 159 -7.85 -17.94 14.61
CA PHE A 159 -8.44 -17.71 13.28
C PHE A 159 -8.03 -16.36 12.69
N ASP A 160 -8.02 -15.30 13.51
CA ASP A 160 -7.63 -13.95 13.10
C ASP A 160 -6.18 -13.85 12.65
N SER A 161 -5.24 -14.55 13.31
CA SER A 161 -3.82 -14.52 12.92
C SER A 161 -3.56 -15.33 11.64
N LEU A 162 -4.32 -16.40 11.41
CA LEU A 162 -4.29 -17.13 10.14
C LEU A 162 -4.89 -16.29 8.99
N PHE A 163 -5.98 -15.58 9.26
CA PHE A 163 -6.60 -14.67 8.29
C PHE A 163 -5.70 -13.49 7.93
N ALA A 164 -5.07 -12.86 8.93
CA ALA A 164 -4.12 -11.78 8.68
C ALA A 164 -2.92 -12.28 7.86
N GLN A 165 -2.40 -13.47 8.17
CA GLN A 165 -1.27 -14.04 7.43
C GLN A 165 -1.63 -14.39 5.98
N SER A 166 -2.86 -14.85 5.71
CA SER A 166 -3.31 -15.10 4.34
C SER A 166 -3.52 -13.81 3.55
N ALA A 167 -4.08 -12.77 4.19
CA ALA A 167 -4.22 -11.44 3.60
C ALA A 167 -2.87 -10.87 3.16
N THR A 168 -1.87 -10.93 4.05
CA THR A 168 -0.51 -10.45 3.76
C THR A 168 0.11 -11.20 2.58
N ARG A 169 0.08 -12.55 2.59
CA ARG A 169 0.63 -13.35 1.47
C ARG A 169 -0.09 -13.08 0.15
N PHE A 170 -1.40 -12.89 0.17
CA PHE A 170 -2.19 -12.60 -1.03
C PHE A 170 -1.82 -11.23 -1.63
N LEU A 171 -1.71 -10.21 -0.78
CA LEU A 171 -1.40 -8.85 -1.24
C LEU A 171 0.08 -8.67 -1.58
N ASP A 172 1.00 -9.42 -0.98
CA ASP A 172 2.43 -9.36 -1.33
C ASP A 172 2.75 -9.90 -2.74
N LEU A 173 1.86 -10.71 -3.33
CA LEU A 173 1.94 -11.11 -4.74
C LEU A 173 1.74 -9.92 -5.69
N ILE A 174 1.13 -8.84 -5.21
CA ILE A 174 0.83 -7.65 -5.98
C ILE A 174 1.88 -6.59 -5.60
N PRO A 175 2.67 -6.08 -6.56
CA PRO A 175 3.71 -5.08 -6.27
C PRO A 175 3.07 -3.74 -5.90
N MET A 176 2.70 -3.59 -4.64
CA MET A 176 2.00 -2.42 -4.08
C MET A 176 2.91 -1.55 -3.20
N LYS A 177 4.12 -2.02 -2.90
CA LYS A 177 5.08 -1.24 -2.12
C LYS A 177 5.56 -0.05 -2.93
N THR A 178 5.43 1.15 -2.38
CA THR A 178 6.20 2.32 -2.80
C THR A 178 7.67 1.90 -2.84
N LYS A 179 8.33 2.02 -3.99
CA LYS A 179 9.73 1.64 -4.13
C LYS A 179 10.58 2.63 -3.32
N LEU A 180 10.80 2.32 -2.05
CA LEU A 180 11.68 3.08 -1.21
C LEU A 180 13.13 2.77 -1.61
N PRO A 181 14.03 3.78 -1.61
CA PRO A 181 15.45 3.53 -1.79
C PRO A 181 15.96 2.64 -0.66
N GLN A 182 16.98 1.83 -0.95
CA GLN A 182 17.62 1.02 0.08
C GLN A 182 18.30 1.92 1.11
N PHE A 183 18.19 1.54 2.39
CA PHE A 183 18.89 2.21 3.46
C PHE A 183 20.41 2.16 3.19
N PRO A 184 21.13 3.29 3.24
CA PRO A 184 22.55 3.33 2.92
C PRO A 184 23.37 2.34 3.77
N ASP A 185 24.09 1.45 3.08
CA ASP A 185 25.07 0.54 3.68
C ASP A 185 26.35 1.34 4.02
N GLY A 186 26.29 2.14 5.08
CA GLY A 186 27.40 2.96 5.54
C GLY A 186 27.43 3.05 7.05
N ASP A 187 28.61 3.30 7.61
CA ASP A 187 28.70 3.62 9.02
C ASP A 187 27.94 4.93 9.27
N ILE A 188 26.92 4.84 10.11
CA ILE A 188 26.15 5.98 10.60
C ILE A 188 27.05 7.02 11.28
N THR A 189 28.30 6.71 11.63
CA THR A 189 29.26 7.69 12.16
C THR A 189 29.67 8.74 11.13
N ASN A 190 29.62 8.44 9.83
CA ASN A 190 29.99 9.39 8.80
C ASN A 190 28.81 10.32 8.45
N ILE A 191 29.01 11.62 8.69
CA ILE A 191 28.01 12.66 8.39
C ILE A 191 27.61 12.70 6.91
N TYR A 192 28.42 12.18 5.98
CA TYR A 192 28.13 12.21 4.54
C TYR A 192 27.36 10.98 4.03
N THR A 193 27.14 9.97 4.87
CA THR A 193 26.45 8.72 4.49
C THR A 193 25.03 8.96 3.98
N PHE A 194 24.32 9.94 4.56
CA PHE A 194 22.93 10.22 4.21
C PHE A 194 22.83 11.48 3.33
N PRO A 195 22.01 11.49 2.27
CA PRO A 195 21.70 12.71 1.53
C PRO A 195 21.09 13.79 2.44
N ASN A 196 20.34 13.36 3.46
CA ASN A 196 19.67 14.24 4.41
C ASN A 196 20.66 15.15 5.13
N THR A 197 21.75 14.58 5.65
CA THR A 197 22.77 15.31 6.41
C THR A 197 23.56 16.25 5.50
N GLN A 198 23.80 15.87 4.24
CA GLN A 198 24.41 16.76 3.24
C GLN A 198 23.54 17.99 2.98
N THR A 199 22.23 17.80 2.79
CA THR A 199 21.29 18.92 2.66
C THR A 199 21.24 19.78 3.94
N ALA A 200 21.29 19.15 5.11
CA ALA A 200 21.34 19.87 6.39
C ALA A 200 22.62 20.70 6.57
N LEU A 201 23.77 20.25 6.09
CA LEU A 201 25.00 21.05 6.08
C LEU A 201 24.86 22.35 5.27
N THR A 202 23.95 22.39 4.29
CA THR A 202 23.63 23.61 3.52
C THR A 202 22.61 24.53 4.21
N GLY A 203 22.13 24.18 5.41
CA GLY A 203 21.14 24.96 6.15
C GLY A 203 19.68 24.55 5.93
N ASN A 204 19.42 23.43 5.23
CA ASN A 204 18.07 22.99 4.88
C ASN A 204 17.66 21.69 5.58
N VAL A 205 16.41 21.60 6.04
CA VAL A 205 15.90 20.38 6.68
C VAL A 205 15.46 19.38 5.62
N GLN A 206 15.93 18.13 5.72
CA GLN A 206 15.61 17.09 4.75
C GLN A 206 15.17 15.80 5.45
N ALA A 207 14.06 15.22 4.98
CA ALA A 207 13.54 13.94 5.44
C ALA A 207 13.45 12.94 4.29
N SER A 208 13.71 11.68 4.59
CA SER A 208 13.74 10.57 3.62
C SER A 208 13.23 9.30 4.28
N ALA A 209 12.58 8.45 3.49
CA ALA A 209 12.16 7.11 3.88
C ALA A 209 12.98 6.08 3.09
N TRP A 210 13.31 4.98 3.75
CA TRP A 210 14.20 3.94 3.24
C TRP A 210 13.64 2.55 3.51
N GLU A 211 14.06 1.56 2.74
CA GLU A 211 13.85 0.14 3.04
C GLU A 211 15.18 -0.50 3.45
N ASN A 212 15.23 -1.13 4.62
CA ASN A 212 16.40 -1.87 5.09
C ASN A 212 16.41 -3.31 4.52
N LYS A 213 17.50 -4.06 4.73
CA LYS A 213 17.69 -5.46 4.31
C LYS A 213 16.57 -6.40 4.75
N ASP A 214 15.94 -6.12 5.90
CA ASP A 214 14.78 -6.87 6.41
C ASP A 214 13.46 -6.51 5.71
N SER A 215 13.47 -5.72 4.62
CA SER A 215 12.27 -5.15 3.98
C SER A 215 11.43 -4.28 4.90
N ARG A 216 12.08 -3.63 5.88
CA ARG A 216 11.47 -2.74 6.86
C ARG A 216 11.70 -1.27 6.52
N ILE A 217 10.73 -0.43 6.81
CA ILE A 217 10.75 1.01 6.60
C ILE A 217 11.56 1.66 7.71
N VAL A 218 12.53 2.50 7.32
CA VAL A 218 13.30 3.34 8.22
C VAL A 218 13.17 4.78 7.77
N LEU A 219 12.91 5.69 8.70
CA LEU A 219 12.76 7.11 8.43
C LEU A 219 13.96 7.87 8.98
N THR A 220 14.51 8.77 8.18
CA THR A 220 15.62 9.64 8.60
C THR A 220 15.29 11.10 8.34
N VAL A 221 15.61 11.97 9.28
CA VAL A 221 15.48 13.42 9.12
C VAL A 221 16.72 14.11 9.62
N ALA A 222 17.28 15.02 8.84
CA ALA A 222 18.39 15.84 9.26
C ALA A 222 18.01 17.32 9.28
N ALA A 223 18.45 18.03 10.31
CA ALA A 223 18.28 19.46 10.46
C ALA A 223 19.60 20.14 10.86
N PRO A 224 19.90 21.34 10.34
CA PRO A 224 21.09 22.09 10.73
C PRO A 224 20.97 22.58 12.18
N ILE A 225 22.09 22.55 12.91
CA ILE A 225 22.27 23.36 14.11
C ILE A 225 22.90 24.68 13.66
N GLN A 226 22.17 25.78 13.80
CA GLN A 226 22.59 27.06 13.25
C GLN A 226 22.34 28.21 14.22
N ARG A 227 23.27 29.16 14.24
CA ARG A 227 23.17 30.41 14.99
C ARG A 227 23.54 31.57 14.06
N ALA A 228 22.72 32.61 14.06
CA ALA A 228 22.91 33.79 13.19
C ALA A 228 23.14 33.42 11.69
N GLY A 229 22.50 32.34 11.22
CA GLY A 229 22.62 31.85 9.84
C GLY A 229 23.88 31.00 9.55
N GLN A 230 24.78 30.83 10.50
CA GLN A 230 25.94 29.95 10.36
C GLN A 230 25.62 28.53 10.84
N VAL A 231 25.84 27.53 9.98
CA VAL A 231 25.69 26.11 10.33
C VAL A 231 26.91 25.67 11.14
N MET A 232 26.66 25.08 12.31
CA MET A 232 27.67 24.64 13.27
C MET A 232 27.75 23.11 13.37
N GLY A 233 26.70 22.43 12.91
CA GLY A 233 26.56 20.98 12.99
C GLY A 233 25.21 20.53 12.43
N VAL A 234 24.94 19.24 12.55
CA VAL A 234 23.71 18.63 12.03
C VAL A 234 23.15 17.67 13.09
N VAL A 235 21.86 17.77 13.35
CA VAL A 235 21.13 16.74 14.08
C VAL A 235 20.45 15.79 13.09
N LEU A 236 20.63 14.50 13.30
CA LEU A 236 20.02 13.41 12.53
C LEU A 236 19.09 12.62 13.46
N LEU A 237 17.84 12.50 13.05
CA LEU A 237 16.84 11.63 13.66
C LEU A 237 16.70 10.37 12.83
N LEU A 238 16.76 9.21 13.49
CA LEU A 238 16.44 7.89 12.94
C LEU A 238 15.22 7.33 13.67
N ARG A 239 14.19 6.93 12.93
CA ARG A 239 13.00 6.28 13.48
C ARG A 239 12.70 4.98 12.73
N ASP A 240 12.42 3.91 13.47
CA ASP A 240 11.95 2.64 12.91
C ASP A 240 10.47 2.78 12.50
N GLY A 241 10.12 2.28 11.32
CA GLY A 241 8.77 2.32 10.76
C GLY A 241 7.82 1.24 11.28
N THR A 242 8.14 0.50 12.34
CA THR A 242 7.27 -0.56 12.89
C THR A 242 5.83 -0.14 13.15
N GLU A 243 5.60 1.04 13.75
CA GLU A 243 4.23 1.55 13.97
C GLU A 243 3.51 1.84 12.65
N LEU A 244 4.23 2.44 11.70
CA LEU A 244 3.75 2.72 10.35
C LEU A 244 3.36 1.43 9.61
N GLU A 245 4.25 0.43 9.63
CA GLU A 245 4.02 -0.88 9.04
C GLU A 245 2.84 -1.60 9.65
N LYS A 246 2.66 -1.49 10.97
CA LYS A 246 1.51 -2.05 11.67
C LYS A 246 0.20 -1.44 11.17
N SER A 247 0.14 -0.11 11.07
CA SER A 247 -1.06 0.58 10.53
C SER A 247 -1.33 0.18 9.07
N ILE A 248 -0.29 0.04 8.24
CA ILE A 248 -0.44 -0.44 6.86
C ILE A 248 -0.96 -1.89 6.83
N ALA A 249 -0.44 -2.76 7.72
CA ALA A 249 -0.85 -4.15 7.81
C ALA A 249 -2.32 -4.30 8.25
N GLU A 250 -2.80 -3.46 9.17
CA GLU A 250 -4.21 -3.43 9.57
C GLU A 250 -5.12 -3.10 8.38
N VAL A 251 -4.77 -2.08 7.59
CA VAL A 251 -5.55 -1.72 6.39
C VAL A 251 -5.51 -2.81 5.32
N ARG A 252 -4.38 -3.52 5.16
CA ARG A 252 -4.29 -4.68 4.26
C ARG A 252 -5.31 -5.76 4.60
N VAL A 253 -5.46 -6.08 5.89
CA VAL A 253 -6.42 -7.07 6.37
C VAL A 253 -7.86 -6.62 6.08
N ASP A 254 -8.14 -5.33 6.25
CA ASP A 254 -9.47 -4.78 5.97
C ASP A 254 -9.81 -4.80 4.48
N VAL A 255 -8.88 -4.42 3.60
CA VAL A 255 -9.05 -4.53 2.14
C VAL A 255 -9.32 -5.98 1.73
N PHE A 256 -8.56 -6.92 2.28
CA PHE A 256 -8.75 -8.35 1.99
C PHE A 256 -10.12 -8.86 2.49
N ARG A 257 -10.58 -8.39 3.65
CA ARG A 257 -11.91 -8.72 4.19
C ARG A 257 -13.04 -8.19 3.30
N VAL A 258 -12.94 -6.94 2.84
CA VAL A 258 -13.92 -6.35 1.91
C VAL A 258 -13.91 -7.10 0.58
N PHE A 259 -12.74 -7.47 0.06
CA PHE A 259 -12.61 -8.29 -1.14
C PHE A 259 -13.34 -9.63 -0.98
N LEU A 260 -13.07 -10.40 0.07
CA LEU A 260 -13.73 -11.68 0.30
C LEU A 260 -15.24 -11.55 0.48
N GLY A 261 -15.70 -10.51 1.19
CA GLY A 261 -17.11 -10.19 1.31
C GLY A 261 -17.76 -9.93 -0.07
N SER A 262 -17.12 -9.10 -0.89
CA SER A 262 -17.60 -8.79 -2.24
C SER A 262 -17.59 -10.02 -3.17
N LEU A 263 -16.56 -10.86 -3.06
CA LEU A 263 -16.45 -12.11 -3.82
C LEU A 263 -17.57 -13.08 -3.42
N GLY A 264 -17.84 -13.23 -2.12
CA GLY A 264 -18.93 -14.07 -1.62
C GLY A 264 -20.29 -13.62 -2.15
N ILE A 265 -20.58 -12.31 -2.10
CA ILE A 265 -21.82 -11.73 -2.66
C ILE A 265 -21.88 -11.97 -4.18
N THR A 266 -20.76 -11.76 -4.88
CA THR A 266 -20.67 -11.96 -6.33
C THR A 266 -20.93 -13.41 -6.71
N VAL A 267 -20.35 -14.38 -6.00
CA VAL A 267 -20.60 -15.81 -6.23
C VAL A 267 -22.05 -16.17 -5.97
N MET A 268 -22.65 -15.68 -4.87
CA MET A 268 -24.08 -15.89 -4.60
C MET A 268 -24.96 -15.32 -5.71
N LEU A 269 -24.67 -14.11 -6.18
CA LEU A 269 -25.41 -13.46 -7.27
C LEU A 269 -25.24 -14.22 -8.59
N SER A 270 -24.02 -14.69 -8.89
CA SER A 270 -23.73 -15.52 -10.06
C SER A 270 -24.49 -16.85 -10.05
N ILE A 271 -24.56 -17.53 -8.89
CA ILE A 271 -25.36 -18.76 -8.73
C ILE A 271 -26.85 -18.45 -8.92
N TYR A 272 -27.36 -17.36 -8.34
CA TYR A 272 -28.75 -16.94 -8.47
C TYR A 272 -29.12 -16.65 -9.94
N LEU A 273 -28.31 -15.85 -10.65
CA LEU A 273 -28.51 -15.54 -12.08
C LEU A 273 -28.39 -16.80 -12.95
N SER A 274 -27.40 -17.64 -12.69
CA SER A 274 -27.22 -18.90 -13.40
C SER A 274 -28.46 -19.79 -13.28
N GLY A 275 -29.07 -19.86 -12.09
CA GLY A 275 -30.34 -20.57 -11.88
C GLY A 275 -31.50 -19.97 -12.68
N LEU A 276 -31.54 -18.64 -12.82
CA LEU A 276 -32.56 -17.92 -13.60
C LEU A 276 -32.44 -18.19 -15.11
N ILE A 277 -31.22 -18.34 -15.61
CA ILE A 277 -30.90 -18.54 -17.04
C ILE A 277 -30.98 -20.02 -17.44
N SER A 278 -30.43 -20.92 -16.63
CA SER A 278 -30.23 -22.32 -16.99
C SER A 278 -31.53 -23.11 -17.06
N ARG A 279 -32.50 -22.83 -16.18
CA ARG A 279 -33.77 -23.57 -16.12
C ARG A 279 -34.61 -23.42 -17.40
N PRO A 280 -34.86 -22.19 -17.93
CA PRO A 280 -35.56 -22.02 -19.21
C PRO A 280 -34.83 -22.66 -20.38
N LEU A 281 -33.50 -22.50 -20.45
CA LEU A 281 -32.70 -23.05 -21.54
C LEU A 281 -32.78 -24.59 -21.58
N GLN A 282 -32.70 -25.25 -20.43
CA GLN A 282 -32.88 -26.71 -20.33
C GLN A 282 -34.27 -27.14 -20.80
N ARG A 283 -35.33 -26.41 -20.44
CA ARG A 283 -36.70 -26.73 -20.88
C ARG A 283 -36.85 -26.65 -22.41
N LEU A 284 -36.30 -25.60 -23.03
CA LEU A 284 -36.31 -25.47 -24.49
C LEU A 284 -35.49 -26.57 -25.17
N ALA A 285 -34.32 -26.90 -24.63
CA ALA A 285 -33.48 -27.98 -25.14
C ALA A 285 -34.16 -29.35 -25.08
N PHE A 286 -34.83 -29.68 -23.96
CA PHE A 286 -35.61 -30.92 -23.84
C PHE A 286 -36.78 -30.97 -24.81
N ALA A 287 -37.50 -29.86 -25.00
CA ALA A 287 -38.61 -29.79 -25.95
C ALA A 287 -38.11 -30.00 -27.39
N ALA A 288 -37.02 -29.33 -27.79
CA ALA A 288 -36.42 -29.49 -29.11
C ALA A 288 -35.92 -30.92 -29.37
N GLU A 289 -35.27 -31.56 -28.38
CA GLU A 289 -34.79 -32.94 -28.50
C GLU A 289 -35.94 -33.94 -28.63
N ALA A 290 -37.04 -33.72 -27.90
CA ALA A 290 -38.24 -34.55 -27.99
C ALA A 290 -38.90 -34.48 -29.39
N VAL A 291 -38.92 -33.30 -30.01
CA VAL A 291 -39.35 -33.12 -31.42
C VAL A 291 -38.40 -33.86 -32.36
N ARG A 292 -37.08 -33.76 -32.14
CA ARG A 292 -36.06 -34.38 -33.00
C ARG A 292 -36.12 -35.91 -33.01
N THR A 293 -36.30 -36.55 -31.86
CA THR A 293 -36.25 -38.01 -31.73
C THR A 293 -37.54 -38.73 -32.16
N GLY A 294 -38.61 -38.00 -32.52
CA GLY A 294 -39.87 -38.56 -33.01
C GLY A 294 -40.61 -39.46 -32.00
N LYS A 295 -40.13 -39.54 -30.75
CA LYS A 295 -40.69 -40.34 -29.66
C LYS A 295 -41.41 -39.41 -28.67
N GLY A 296 -42.56 -38.88 -29.07
CA GLY A 296 -43.35 -38.05 -28.16
C GLY A 296 -44.60 -37.49 -28.80
N ARG A 297 -45.75 -37.99 -28.36
CA ARG A 297 -47.07 -37.42 -28.58
C ARG A 297 -47.06 -35.94 -28.15
N TYR A 298 -47.17 -35.02 -29.12
CA TYR A 298 -47.41 -33.57 -28.95
C TYR A 298 -46.75 -32.96 -27.70
N VAL A 299 -45.41 -32.87 -27.67
CA VAL A 299 -44.72 -32.05 -26.68
C VAL A 299 -44.83 -30.60 -27.14
N GLU A 300 -45.68 -29.83 -26.47
CA GLU A 300 -45.87 -28.40 -26.75
C GLU A 300 -44.61 -27.65 -26.29
N ILE A 301 -43.94 -26.96 -27.22
CA ILE A 301 -42.78 -26.13 -26.90
C ILE A 301 -43.27 -25.00 -25.98
N PRO A 302 -42.66 -24.79 -24.78
CA PRO A 302 -43.09 -23.73 -23.88
C PRO A 302 -42.94 -22.36 -24.55
N ASP A 303 -44.04 -21.61 -24.68
CA ASP A 303 -44.02 -20.27 -25.28
C ASP A 303 -43.37 -19.26 -24.33
N MET A 304 -42.18 -18.79 -24.70
CA MET A 304 -41.41 -17.76 -23.99
C MET A 304 -41.36 -16.42 -24.76
N SER A 305 -42.26 -16.20 -25.72
CA SER A 305 -42.31 -14.98 -26.56
C SER A 305 -42.47 -13.66 -25.78
N HIS A 306 -42.95 -13.74 -24.53
CA HIS A 306 -43.06 -12.60 -23.62
C HIS A 306 -41.70 -12.13 -23.06
N ARG A 307 -40.63 -12.92 -23.24
CA ARG A 307 -39.26 -12.51 -22.87
C ARG A 307 -38.61 -11.76 -24.02
N ASN A 308 -38.17 -10.54 -23.72
CA ASN A 308 -37.39 -9.71 -24.65
C ASN A 308 -35.88 -9.96 -24.50
N ASP A 309 -35.46 -11.23 -24.44
CA ASP A 309 -34.04 -11.62 -24.43
C ASP A 309 -33.81 -12.86 -25.29
N GLU A 310 -32.55 -13.30 -25.44
CA GLU A 310 -32.18 -14.31 -26.44
C GLU A 310 -32.87 -15.67 -26.22
N ILE A 311 -33.36 -15.92 -25.00
CA ILE A 311 -34.14 -17.11 -24.67
C ILE A 311 -35.55 -17.04 -25.27
N GLY A 312 -36.15 -15.84 -25.30
CA GLY A 312 -37.40 -15.59 -26.00
C GLY A 312 -37.25 -15.76 -27.51
N ASP A 313 -36.18 -15.21 -28.09
CA ASP A 313 -35.87 -15.36 -29.52
C ASP A 313 -35.71 -16.84 -29.92
N LEU A 314 -35.02 -17.63 -29.09
CA LEU A 314 -34.85 -19.07 -29.31
C LEU A 314 -36.18 -19.84 -29.25
N SER A 315 -37.08 -19.47 -28.33
CA SER A 315 -38.40 -20.11 -28.20
C SER A 315 -39.30 -19.90 -29.42
N VAL A 316 -39.17 -18.77 -30.12
CA VAL A 316 -39.94 -18.46 -31.33
C VAL A 316 -39.36 -19.17 -32.56
N ALA A 317 -38.05 -19.44 -32.56
CA ALA A 317 -37.35 -20.07 -33.67
C ALA A 317 -37.50 -21.61 -33.73
N LEU A 318 -37.75 -22.26 -32.59
CA LEU A 318 -37.95 -23.72 -32.44
C LEU A 318 -39.39 -24.14 -32.78
#